data_AF-A0A2V9AZI4-F1
#
_entry.id   AF-A0A2V9AZI4-F1
#
_cell.length_a   1.000
_cell.length_b   1.000
_cell.length_c   1.000
_cell.angle_alpha   90.00
_cell.angle_beta   90.00
_cell.angle_gamma   90.00
#
_symmetry.space_group_name_H-M   'P 1'
#
loop_
_entity.id
_entity.type
_entity.pdbx_description
1 polymer ?
#
loop_
_entity_poly.entity_id
_entity_poly.type
_entity_poly.pdbx_seq_one_letter_code
_entity_poly.pdbx_strand_id
1 'polypeptide(L)'
;MNLTDKQRLRFRRMYYTFWEYQPLDGGTNETPKFFDRPNQTNSIDYVWTLSPKKVNEVLLTASLDVVHIPVNATGFLNRTKGAVQGTGFFGTNYSYIFPATEKLLPNRIPTVNMANFSTLSGGPYPSHSSGPIDDVSDSFTWVKGNHTLKFGGLFEHAGENDN
;
A
#
# COMPACT_ATOMS: atom_id res chain seq x y z
N MET A 1 4.71 -1.83 -30.09
CA MET A 1 4.80 -2.30 -31.48
C MET A 1 3.86 -1.50 -32.37
N ASN A 2 4.20 -1.32 -33.64
CA ASN A 2 3.27 -0.80 -34.64
C ASN A 2 2.54 -2.01 -35.25
N LEU A 3 1.22 -2.07 -35.10
CA LEU A 3 0.40 -3.14 -35.67
C LEU A 3 0.16 -2.91 -37.17
N THR A 4 0.00 -1.63 -37.54
CA THR A 4 -0.07 -1.12 -38.91
C THR A 4 0.53 0.29 -38.93
N ASP A 5 0.60 0.92 -40.11
CA ASP A 5 1.03 2.32 -40.23
C ASP A 5 0.13 3.32 -39.48
N LYS A 6 -1.09 2.90 -39.10
CA LYS A 6 -2.08 3.73 -38.40
C LYS A 6 -2.33 3.29 -36.98
N GLN A 7 -1.69 2.21 -36.49
CA GLN A 7 -2.03 1.58 -35.23
C GLN A 7 -0.79 1.24 -34.42
N ARG A 8 -0.79 1.64 -33.15
CA ARG A 8 0.29 1.39 -32.21
C ARG A 8 -0.26 0.77 -30.94
N LEU A 9 0.31 -0.37 -30.55
CA LEU A 9 0.03 -1.02 -29.28
C LEU A 9 1.28 -0.96 -28.40
N ARG A 10 1.14 -0.54 -27.14
CA ARG A 10 2.23 -0.48 -26.16
C ARG A 10 1.81 -1.21 -24.91
N PHE A 11 2.65 -2.13 -24.47
CA PHE A 11 2.57 -2.71 -23.15
C PHE A 11 3.64 -2.08 -22.26
N ARG A 12 3.28 -1.77 -21.02
CA ARG A 12 4.22 -1.38 -19.98
C ARG A 12 3.86 -2.09 -18.69
N ARG A 13 4.86 -2.73 -18.09
CA ARG A 13 4.84 -3.19 -16.70
C ARG A 13 5.75 -2.31 -15.87
N MET A 14 5.28 -1.95 -14.68
CA MET A 14 6.05 -1.30 -13.64
C MET A 14 5.95 -2.16 -12.39
N TYR A 15 7.10 -2.52 -11.84
CA TYR A 15 7.19 -3.17 -10.54
C TYR A 15 7.69 -2.13 -9.55
N TYR A 16 6.92 -1.89 -8.49
CA TYR A 16 7.24 -0.92 -7.45
C TYR A 16 7.12 -1.61 -6.10
N THR A 17 8.22 -2.20 -5.66
CA THR A 17 8.35 -2.73 -4.30
C THR A 17 8.87 -1.66 -3.39
N PHE A 18 8.18 -1.48 -2.26
CA PHE A 18 8.65 -0.62 -1.19
C PHE A 18 8.78 -1.44 0.10
N TRP A 19 9.97 -1.41 0.68
CA TRP A 19 10.23 -2.01 1.98
C TRP A 19 10.85 -0.96 2.90
N GLU A 20 10.28 -0.79 4.08
CA GLU A 20 10.73 0.17 5.06
C GLU A 20 10.67 -0.45 6.46
N TYR A 21 11.78 -0.35 7.18
CA TYR A 21 11.79 -0.61 8.61
C TYR A 21 11.45 0.67 9.36
N GLN A 22 10.44 0.61 10.22
CA GLN A 22 9.98 1.73 11.03
C GLN A 22 10.27 1.45 12.50
N PRO A 23 11.48 1.79 12.99
CA PRO A 23 11.87 1.51 14.36
C PRO A 23 11.15 2.36 15.40
N LEU A 24 10.62 3.53 15.01
CA LEU A 24 10.08 4.54 15.92
C LEU A 24 8.59 4.86 15.64
N ASP A 25 7.88 3.96 14.98
CA ASP A 25 6.46 4.17 14.69
C ASP A 25 5.65 4.25 16.00
N GLY A 26 4.89 5.33 16.17
CA GLY A 26 4.23 5.65 17.44
C GLY A 26 5.11 6.37 18.47
N GLY A 27 6.33 6.80 18.09
CA GLY A 27 7.17 7.72 18.86
C GLY A 27 8.25 7.07 19.72
N THR A 28 8.23 5.75 19.86
CA THR A 28 9.15 5.00 20.73
C THR A 28 9.60 3.70 20.03
N ASN A 29 10.69 3.06 20.50
CA ASN A 29 11.32 1.93 19.81
C ASN A 29 10.93 0.53 20.31
N GLU A 30 9.93 0.44 21.17
CA GLU A 30 9.54 -0.79 21.86
C GLU A 30 8.71 -1.71 20.98
N THR A 31 8.08 -1.22 19.92
CA THR A 31 7.25 -2.01 19.02
C THR A 31 7.51 -1.68 17.56
N PRO A 32 8.72 -1.97 17.05
CA PRO A 32 9.07 -1.65 15.69
C PRO A 32 8.28 -2.51 14.70
N LYS A 33 8.05 -1.98 13.51
CA LYS A 33 7.30 -2.65 12.44
C LYS A 33 7.98 -2.48 11.08
N PHE A 34 7.43 -3.16 10.08
CA PHE A 34 7.82 -2.96 8.69
C PHE A 34 6.63 -2.45 7.88
N PHE A 35 6.92 -1.73 6.80
CA PHE A 35 6.04 -1.64 5.64
C PHE A 35 6.64 -2.50 4.53
N ASP A 36 5.81 -3.38 3.97
CA ASP A 36 6.14 -4.15 2.78
C ASP A 36 5.02 -4.00 1.76
N ARG A 37 5.32 -3.34 0.64
CA ARG A 37 4.36 -3.02 -0.43
C ARG A 37 4.87 -3.55 -1.77
N PRO A 38 4.61 -4.81 -2.10
CA PRO A 38 5.06 -5.43 -3.35
C PRO A 38 4.16 -5.07 -4.55
N ASN A 39 4.00 -3.77 -4.80
CA ASN A 39 3.03 -3.25 -5.76
C ASN A 39 3.49 -3.41 -7.21
N GLN A 40 2.52 -3.49 -8.10
CA GLN A 40 2.78 -3.51 -9.54
C GLN A 40 1.66 -2.83 -10.31
N THR A 41 2.02 -2.26 -11.45
CA THR A 41 1.05 -1.69 -12.40
C THR A 41 1.39 -2.17 -13.81
N ASN A 42 0.38 -2.69 -14.50
CA ASN A 42 0.45 -3.09 -15.89
C ASN A 42 -0.46 -2.17 -16.70
N SER A 43 -0.04 -1.85 -17.92
CA SER A 43 -0.83 -1.03 -18.82
C SER A 43 -0.70 -1.49 -20.26
N ILE A 44 -1.82 -1.42 -20.97
CA ILE A 44 -1.92 -1.63 -22.41
C ILE A 44 -2.51 -0.35 -22.99
N ASP A 45 -1.71 0.32 -23.81
CA ASP A 45 -2.08 1.52 -24.55
C ASP A 45 -2.26 1.16 -26.03
N TYR A 46 -3.43 1.48 -26.58
CA TYR A 46 -3.75 1.28 -27.98
C TYR A 46 -4.19 2.59 -28.63
N VAL A 47 -3.36 3.08 -29.55
CA VAL A 47 -3.61 4.30 -30.31
C VAL A 47 -3.85 3.96 -31.77
N TRP A 48 -4.90 4.52 -32.37
CA TRP A 48 -5.15 4.38 -33.80
C TRP A 48 -5.62 5.65 -34.49
N THR A 49 -5.07 5.89 -35.67
CA THR A 49 -5.45 6.99 -36.56
C THR A 49 -6.60 6.53 -37.46
N LEU A 50 -7.82 6.94 -37.11
CA LEU A 50 -9.04 6.65 -37.88
C LEU A 50 -9.05 7.37 -39.23
N SER A 51 -8.51 8.59 -39.28
CA SER A 51 -8.33 9.40 -40.48
C SER A 51 -7.24 10.45 -40.25
N PRO A 52 -6.74 11.19 -41.26
CA PRO A 52 -5.75 12.26 -41.05
C PRO A 52 -6.17 13.36 -40.05
N LYS A 53 -7.44 13.38 -39.66
CA LYS A 53 -8.03 14.36 -38.74
C LYS A 53 -8.58 13.74 -37.45
N LYS A 54 -8.53 12.41 -37.28
CA LYS A 54 -9.17 11.70 -36.16
C LYS A 54 -8.22 10.66 -35.59
N VAL A 55 -7.96 10.73 -34.30
CA VAL A 55 -7.15 9.76 -33.55
C VAL A 55 -7.94 9.34 -32.32
N ASN A 56 -7.88 8.05 -32.00
CA ASN A 56 -8.43 7.51 -30.77
C ASN A 56 -7.33 6.77 -29.98
N GLU A 57 -7.43 6.81 -28.66
CA GLU A 57 -6.55 6.14 -27.72
C GLU A 57 -7.40 5.45 -26.66
N VAL A 58 -7.16 4.16 -26.45
CA VAL A 58 -7.68 3.40 -25.32
C VAL A 58 -6.52 2.95 -24.45
N LEU A 59 -6.61 3.23 -23.16
CA LEU A 59 -5.63 2.79 -22.17
C LEU A 59 -6.35 1.94 -21.13
N LEU A 60 -5.89 0.69 -21.03
CA LEU A 60 -6.25 -0.25 -19.97
C LEU A 60 -5.11 -0.28 -18.96
N THR A 61 -5.41 -0.11 -17.68
CA THR A 61 -4.43 -0.34 -16.63
C THR A 61 -4.98 -1.28 -15.58
N ALA A 62 -4.10 -2.11 -15.03
CA ALA A 62 -4.41 -3.02 -13.95
C ALA A 62 -3.24 -2.97 -12.97
N SER A 63 -3.54 -2.59 -11.74
CA SER A 63 -2.56 -2.51 -10.66
C SER A 63 -2.97 -3.41 -9.51
N LEU A 64 -1.95 -3.94 -8.83
CA LEU A 64 -2.10 -4.65 -7.58
C LEU A 64 -1.57 -3.73 -6.50
N ASP A 65 -2.47 -3.25 -5.64
CA ASP A 65 -2.09 -2.56 -4.42
C ASP A 65 -2.07 -3.58 -3.28
N VAL A 66 -0.92 -3.70 -2.62
CA VAL A 66 -0.66 -4.62 -1.53
C VAL A 66 0.11 -3.87 -0.46
N VAL A 67 -0.40 -3.91 0.76
CA VAL A 67 0.25 -3.33 1.92
C VAL A 67 0.27 -4.37 3.02
N HIS A 68 1.47 -4.79 3.43
CA HIS A 68 1.66 -5.56 4.66
C HIS A 68 2.36 -4.69 5.70
N ILE A 69 1.84 -4.72 6.93
CA ILE A 69 2.41 -4.00 8.06
C ILE A 69 2.76 -5.00 9.17
N PRO A 70 3.75 -5.90 8.97
CA PRO A 70 4.11 -6.88 9.99
C PRO A 70 4.85 -6.20 11.15
N VAL A 71 4.53 -6.64 12.37
CA VAL A 71 5.26 -6.24 13.58
C VAL A 71 6.56 -7.04 13.67
N ASN A 72 7.65 -6.39 14.07
CA ASN A 72 8.93 -7.05 14.34
C ASN A 72 8.89 -7.75 15.71
N ALA A 73 8.31 -8.96 15.74
CA ALA A 73 8.10 -9.73 16.96
C ALA A 73 9.40 -10.20 17.66
N THR A 74 10.57 -10.14 17.02
CA THR A 74 11.85 -10.41 17.69
C THR A 74 12.46 -9.15 18.30
N GLY A 75 12.19 -7.99 17.68
CA GLY A 75 12.71 -6.69 18.10
C GLY A 75 11.88 -5.94 19.14
N PHE A 76 10.66 -6.39 19.45
CA PHE A 76 9.80 -5.68 20.40
C PHE A 76 10.20 -5.91 21.87
N LEU A 77 9.89 -4.93 22.71
CA LEU A 77 10.03 -5.02 24.16
C LEU A 77 8.98 -6.01 24.70
N ASN A 78 9.45 -7.15 25.19
CA ASN A 78 8.61 -8.17 25.76
C ASN A 78 8.30 -7.79 27.21
N ARG A 79 7.02 -7.51 27.48
CA ARG A 79 6.55 -7.08 28.80
C ARG A 79 6.96 -8.04 29.92
N THR A 80 7.14 -9.33 29.64
CA THR A 80 7.47 -10.35 30.65
C THR A 80 8.96 -10.50 30.91
N LYS A 81 9.82 -10.02 29.99
CA LYS A 81 11.26 -10.32 30.04
C LYS A 81 12.09 -9.26 30.76
N GLY A 82 11.54 -8.06 30.99
CA GLY A 82 12.16 -7.04 31.85
C GLY A 82 13.66 -6.89 31.63
N ALA A 83 14.44 -6.98 32.72
CA ALA A 83 15.89 -6.76 32.73
C ALA A 83 16.69 -7.74 31.85
N VAL A 84 16.10 -8.87 31.44
CA VAL A 84 16.73 -9.84 30.53
C VAL A 84 16.88 -9.26 29.11
N GLN A 85 16.09 -8.24 28.75
CA GLN A 85 16.23 -7.53 27.49
C GLN A 85 17.17 -6.32 27.56
N GLY A 86 17.66 -5.94 28.75
CA GLY A 86 18.63 -4.87 28.93
C GLY A 86 18.56 -4.18 30.29
N THR A 87 19.56 -3.36 30.58
CA THR A 87 19.63 -2.57 31.82
C THR A 87 18.52 -1.51 31.85
N GLY A 88 17.76 -1.48 32.95
CA GLY A 88 16.67 -0.50 33.17
C GLY A 88 15.29 -0.93 32.66
N PHE A 89 15.16 -2.13 32.06
CA PHE A 89 13.85 -2.68 31.72
C PHE A 89 13.23 -3.42 32.91
N PHE A 90 11.96 -3.14 33.20
CA PHE A 90 11.20 -3.82 34.24
C PHE A 90 10.07 -4.62 33.62
N GLY A 91 9.98 -5.90 33.99
CA GLY A 91 8.93 -6.77 33.49
C GLY A 91 7.61 -6.45 34.18
N THR A 92 6.53 -6.35 33.41
CA THR A 92 5.17 -6.25 33.93
C THR A 92 4.42 -7.54 33.61
N ASN A 93 3.86 -8.16 34.65
CA ASN A 93 2.98 -9.30 34.51
C ASN A 93 1.59 -8.90 35.01
N TYR A 94 0.64 -8.84 34.09
CA TYR A 94 -0.75 -8.52 34.38
C TYR A 94 -1.65 -9.50 33.64
N SER A 95 -2.73 -9.90 34.30
CA SER A 95 -3.75 -10.77 33.73
C SER A 95 -4.52 -10.05 32.63
N TYR A 96 -4.89 -10.79 31.59
CA TYR A 96 -5.77 -10.27 30.55
C TYR A 96 -7.23 -10.49 30.90
N ILE A 97 -8.07 -9.54 30.50
CA ILE A 97 -9.54 -9.66 30.58
C ILE A 97 -10.05 -10.70 29.56
N PHE A 98 -9.36 -10.83 28.42
CA PHE A 98 -9.60 -11.84 27.39
C PHE A 98 -8.47 -12.87 27.37
N PRO A 99 -8.72 -14.13 26.94
CA PRO A 99 -7.69 -15.16 26.89
C PRO A 99 -6.43 -14.70 26.14
N ALA A 100 -5.25 -14.99 26.71
CA ALA A 100 -3.98 -14.67 26.08
C ALA A 100 -3.83 -15.33 24.69
N THR A 101 -4.45 -16.49 24.50
CA THR A 101 -4.48 -17.26 23.25
C THR A 101 -5.18 -16.53 22.10
N GLU A 102 -6.04 -15.56 22.38
CA GLU A 102 -6.74 -14.75 21.37
C GLU A 102 -5.95 -13.51 20.96
N LYS A 103 -4.80 -13.25 21.60
CA LYS A 103 -3.95 -12.11 21.28
C LYS A 103 -2.90 -12.51 20.28
N LEU A 104 -2.77 -11.74 19.21
CA LEU A 104 -1.72 -11.92 18.21
C LEU A 104 -0.31 -11.88 18.81
N LEU A 105 -0.08 -10.98 19.78
CA LEU A 105 1.18 -10.86 20.53
C LEU A 105 0.91 -10.75 22.04
N PRO A 106 0.80 -11.87 22.79
CA PRO A 106 0.43 -11.89 24.21
C PRO A 106 1.47 -11.33 25.17
N ASN A 107 2.66 -11.01 24.67
CA ASN A 107 3.76 -10.48 25.45
C ASN A 107 4.04 -9.00 25.14
N ARG A 108 3.23 -8.38 24.27
CA ARG A 108 3.36 -6.98 23.87
C ARG A 108 3.04 -6.03 25.02
N ILE A 109 3.80 -4.95 25.14
CA ILE A 109 3.49 -3.86 26.07
C ILE A 109 2.16 -3.17 25.70
N PRO A 110 1.44 -2.58 26.67
CA PRO A 110 0.27 -1.75 26.38
C PRO A 110 0.68 -0.39 25.81
N THR A 111 -0.25 0.28 25.13
CA THR A 111 -0.13 1.71 24.84
C THR A 111 -0.52 2.51 26.08
N VAL A 112 0.35 3.42 26.54
CA VAL A 112 0.14 4.20 27.77
C VAL A 112 0.40 5.69 27.49
N ASN A 113 -0.60 6.51 27.82
CA ASN A 113 -0.43 7.97 27.85
C ASN A 113 -0.03 8.40 29.26
N MET A 114 1.04 9.20 29.36
CA MET A 114 1.58 9.67 30.63
C MET A 114 1.70 11.19 30.60
N ALA A 115 1.31 11.86 31.68
CA ALA A 115 1.46 13.32 31.77
C ALA A 115 2.94 13.70 31.77
N ASN A 116 3.29 14.73 30.98
CA ASN A 116 4.66 15.26 30.83
C ASN A 116 5.68 14.32 30.14
N PHE A 117 5.24 13.20 29.57
CA PHE A 117 6.09 12.28 28.80
C PHE A 117 5.45 11.94 27.44
N SER A 118 6.26 11.49 26.49
CA SER A 118 5.74 10.92 25.23
C SER A 118 4.91 9.67 25.49
N THR A 119 3.89 9.45 24.67
CA THR A 119 3.09 8.22 24.69
C THR A 119 3.99 7.00 24.49
N LEU A 120 3.89 6.02 25.39
CA LEU A 120 4.46 4.70 25.16
C LEU A 120 3.56 3.97 24.17
N SER A 121 4.06 3.67 22.98
CA SER A 121 3.31 2.96 21.95
C SER A 121 3.48 1.45 22.12
N GLY A 122 2.35 0.73 22.22
CA GLY A 122 2.32 -0.72 22.05
C GLY A 122 2.29 -1.16 20.59
N GLY A 123 2.51 -0.23 19.66
CA GLY A 123 2.57 -0.46 18.22
C GLY A 123 1.19 -0.70 17.60
N PRO A 124 1.06 -0.50 16.28
CA PRO A 124 -0.20 -0.76 15.60
C PRO A 124 -0.56 -2.25 15.60
N TYR A 125 -1.81 -2.52 15.28
CA TYR A 125 -2.25 -3.85 14.89
C TYR A 125 -1.53 -4.24 13.58
N PRO A 126 -0.90 -5.43 13.49
CA PRO A 126 -0.46 -5.98 12.21
C PRO A 126 -1.64 -6.00 11.24
N SER A 127 -1.53 -5.24 10.16
CA SER A 127 -2.59 -5.06 9.20
C SER A 127 -2.08 -5.47 7.83
N HIS A 128 -2.98 -6.00 7.01
CA HIS A 128 -2.72 -6.18 5.61
C HIS A 128 -3.91 -5.71 4.79
N SER A 129 -3.63 -5.05 3.68
CA SER A 129 -4.63 -4.72 2.68
C SER A 129 -4.14 -5.17 1.32
N SER A 130 -5.04 -5.68 0.51
CA SER A 130 -4.71 -6.02 -0.87
C SER A 130 -5.94 -5.89 -1.75
N GLY A 131 -5.74 -5.37 -2.96
CA GLY A 131 -6.82 -5.30 -3.94
C GLY A 131 -6.31 -4.97 -5.35
N PRO A 132 -7.09 -5.38 -6.37
CA PRO A 132 -6.88 -4.86 -7.71
C PRO A 132 -7.43 -3.43 -7.82
N ILE A 133 -6.75 -2.61 -8.61
CA ILE A 133 -7.28 -1.36 -9.12
C ILE A 133 -7.14 -1.38 -10.64
N ASP A 134 -8.28 -1.37 -11.33
CA ASP A 134 -8.37 -1.49 -12.78
C ASP A 134 -8.98 -0.23 -13.40
N ASP A 135 -8.29 0.34 -14.40
CA ASP A 135 -8.76 1.50 -15.15
C ASP A 135 -8.98 1.17 -16.63
N VAL A 136 -10.06 1.72 -17.17
CA VAL A 136 -10.31 1.78 -18.60
C VAL A 136 -10.56 3.23 -18.98
N SER A 137 -9.72 3.76 -19.86
CA SER A 137 -9.91 5.11 -20.40
C SER A 137 -9.93 5.12 -21.92
N ASP A 138 -10.72 6.05 -22.46
CA ASP A 138 -10.83 6.33 -23.88
C ASP A 138 -10.66 7.83 -24.12
N SER A 139 -9.92 8.21 -25.15
CA SER A 139 -9.70 9.59 -25.55
C SER A 139 -9.72 9.72 -27.07
N PHE A 140 -10.72 10.44 -27.57
CA PHE A 140 -10.87 10.76 -28.98
C PHE A 140 -10.47 12.21 -29.26
N THR A 141 -9.64 12.40 -30.29
CA THR A 141 -9.24 13.73 -30.79
C THR A 141 -9.67 13.91 -32.24
N TRP A 142 -10.33 15.03 -32.54
CA TRP A 142 -10.80 15.38 -33.88
C TRP A 142 -10.48 16.81 -34.28
N VAL A 143 -9.74 16.95 -35.38
CA VAL A 143 -9.50 18.23 -36.05
C VAL A 143 -10.61 18.48 -37.10
N LYS A 144 -11.43 19.50 -36.89
CA LYS A 144 -12.51 19.90 -37.81
C LYS A 144 -12.35 21.36 -38.22
N GLY A 145 -11.84 21.57 -39.44
CA GLY A 145 -11.51 22.92 -39.92
C GLY A 145 -10.41 23.54 -39.04
N ASN A 146 -10.69 24.71 -38.47
CA ASN A 146 -9.78 25.43 -37.58
C ASN A 146 -9.98 25.05 -36.09
N HIS A 147 -10.77 24.02 -35.78
CA HIS A 147 -11.05 23.59 -34.41
C HIS A 147 -10.46 22.21 -34.13
N THR A 148 -9.99 22.02 -32.90
CA THR A 148 -9.63 20.71 -32.34
C THR A 148 -10.59 20.39 -31.21
N LEU A 149 -11.30 19.28 -31.33
CA LEU A 149 -12.21 18.74 -30.33
C LEU A 149 -11.54 17.54 -29.67
N LYS A 150 -11.59 17.46 -28.34
CA LYS A 150 -11.12 16.30 -27.58
C LYS A 150 -12.16 15.92 -26.54
N PHE A 151 -12.52 14.65 -26.48
CA PHE A 151 -13.46 14.10 -25.50
C PHE A 151 -13.10 12.65 -25.20
N GLY A 152 -13.59 12.15 -24.07
CA GLY A 152 -13.22 10.83 -23.57
C GLY A 152 -13.90 10.52 -22.25
N GLY A 153 -13.54 9.39 -21.67
CA GLY A 153 -14.05 8.92 -20.39
C GLY A 153 -13.05 8.04 -19.67
N LEU A 154 -13.25 7.89 -18.36
CA LEU A 154 -12.51 6.99 -17.48
C LEU A 154 -13.54 6.20 -16.67
N PHE A 155 -13.29 4.90 -16.54
CA PHE A 155 -13.93 4.02 -15.58
C PHE A 155 -12.84 3.37 -14.72
N GLU A 156 -13.00 3.46 -13.41
CA GLU A 156 -12.11 2.87 -12.41
C GLU A 156 -12.90 1.86 -11.57
N HIS A 157 -12.30 0.72 -11.32
CA HIS A 157 -12.74 -0.23 -10.31
C HIS A 157 -11.63 -0.39 -9.26
N ALA A 158 -11.94 -0.03 -8.01
CA ALA A 158 -11.07 -0.29 -6.87
C ALA A 158 -11.69 -1.41 -6.00
N GLY A 159 -10.95 -2.51 -5.85
CA GLY A 159 -11.36 -3.71 -5.12
C GLY A 159 -10.56 -3.95 -3.85
N GLU A 160 -10.12 -2.89 -3.17
CA GLU A 160 -9.35 -2.99 -1.93
C GLU A 160 -10.10 -3.81 -0.86
N ASN A 161 -9.37 -4.71 -0.21
CA ASN A 161 -9.87 -5.55 0.86
C ASN A 161 -8.93 -5.44 2.07
N ASP A 162 -9.42 -4.77 3.11
CA ASP A 162 -8.74 -4.61 4.39
C ASP A 162 -9.07 -5.80 5.30
N ASN A 163 -8.06 -6.54 5.76
CA ASN A 163 -8.21 -7.56 6.81
C ASN A 163 -7.09 -7.48 7.86
#